data_AF-A0A1G7QA58-F1
#
_entry.id   AF-A0A1G7QA58-F1
#
_cell.length_a   1.000
_cell.length_b   1.000
_cell.length_c   1.000
_cell.angle_alpha   90.00
_cell.angle_beta   90.00
_cell.angle_gamma   90.00
#
_symmetry.space_group_name_H-M   'P 1'
#
loop_
_entity.id
_entity.type
_entity.pdbx_description
1 polymer ?
#
loop_
_entity_poly.entity_id
_entity_poly.type
_entity_poly.pdbx_seq_one_letter_code
_entity_poly.pdbx_strand_id
1 'polypeptide(L)'
;MIPTPDGGRRGLQIVLGTLSLIPFASGAAGVLVGPRALPGVDGPVPTDVDSEYRYTHAMWFTAAPTLWRALPRIEEEAAAVRAVSAAVFLGGLARLVSWRATGRPHPVLVGATALELVGIPVLLAWQRRVARLASR
;
A
#
# COMPACT_ATOMS: atom_id res chain seq x y z
N MET A 1 -17.17 -19.01 -12.04
CA MET A 1 -15.79 -18.47 -12.04
C MET A 1 -14.86 -19.61 -12.42
N ILE A 2 -14.40 -19.65 -13.67
CA ILE A 2 -13.56 -20.73 -14.19
C ILE A 2 -12.21 -20.68 -13.47
N PRO A 3 -11.71 -21.78 -12.89
CA PRO A 3 -10.38 -21.79 -12.28
C PRO A 3 -9.35 -21.53 -13.37
N THR A 4 -8.59 -20.44 -13.25
CA THR A 4 -7.50 -20.17 -14.17
C THR A 4 -6.42 -21.25 -14.01
N PRO A 5 -5.73 -21.66 -15.08
CA PRO A 5 -4.72 -22.72 -15.04
C PRO A 5 -3.59 -22.49 -14.02
N ASP A 6 -3.42 -21.25 -13.56
CA ASP A 6 -2.38 -20.80 -12.63
C ASP A 6 -2.87 -20.59 -11.18
N GLY A 7 -4.07 -21.06 -10.83
CA GLY A 7 -4.63 -20.92 -9.47
C GLY A 7 -4.94 -19.48 -9.04
N GLY A 8 -4.98 -18.54 -9.99
CA GLY A 8 -5.23 -17.10 -9.77
C GLY A 8 -3.97 -16.27 -9.58
N ARG A 9 -2.79 -16.85 -9.81
CA ARG A 9 -1.48 -16.19 -9.67
C ARG A 9 -1.37 -14.91 -10.50
N ARG A 10 -1.65 -14.97 -11.80
CA ARG A 10 -1.50 -13.83 -12.71
C ARG A 10 -2.47 -12.71 -12.38
N GLY A 11 -3.69 -13.06 -11.95
CA GLY A 11 -4.65 -12.08 -11.42
C GLY A 11 -4.09 -11.34 -10.21
N LEU A 12 -3.52 -12.06 -9.24
CA LEU A 12 -2.89 -11.47 -8.07
C LEU A 12 -1.69 -10.57 -8.44
N GLN A 13 -0.85 -11.00 -9.38
CA GLN A 13 0.28 -10.20 -9.87
C GLN A 13 -0.18 -8.89 -10.51
N ILE A 14 -1.20 -8.93 -11.37
CA ILE A 14 -1.75 -7.73 -12.01
C ILE A 14 -2.36 -6.80 -10.96
N VAL A 15 -3.15 -7.32 -10.03
CA VAL A 15 -3.80 -6.51 -8.99
C VAL A 15 -2.77 -5.86 -8.08
N LEU A 16 -1.81 -6.62 -7.55
CA LEU A 16 -0.75 -6.05 -6.70
C LEU A 16 0.17 -5.10 -7.48
N GLY A 17 0.50 -5.42 -8.73
CA GLY A 17 1.28 -4.55 -9.62
C GLY A 17 0.59 -3.23 -9.89
N THR A 18 -0.73 -3.25 -10.08
CA THR A 18 -1.53 -2.04 -10.28
C THR A 18 -1.68 -1.25 -8.99
N LEU A 19 -2.04 -1.90 -7.89
CA LEU A 19 -2.24 -1.22 -6.60
C LEU A 19 -0.95 -0.63 -6.04
N SER A 20 0.21 -1.23 -6.33
CA SER A 20 1.52 -0.68 -5.94
C SER A 20 1.90 0.60 -6.68
N LEU A 21 1.20 0.97 -7.76
CA LEU A 21 1.34 2.31 -8.35
C LEU A 21 0.88 3.41 -7.39
N ILE A 22 0.00 3.10 -6.44
CA ILE A 22 -0.44 4.06 -5.41
C ILE A 22 0.76 4.48 -4.54
N PRO A 23 1.47 3.57 -3.83
CA PRO A 23 2.68 3.95 -3.09
C PRO A 23 3.75 4.61 -3.94
N PHE A 24 3.92 4.15 -5.17
CA PHE A 24 4.92 4.72 -6.06
C PHE A 24 4.62 6.19 -6.38
N ALA A 25 3.41 6.47 -6.90
CA ALA A 25 3.03 7.82 -7.31
C ALA A 25 2.83 8.74 -6.10
N SER A 26 2.10 8.29 -5.07
CA SER A 26 1.82 9.13 -3.91
C SER A 26 3.09 9.33 -3.06
N GLY A 27 3.94 8.30 -2.93
CA GLY A 27 5.23 8.40 -2.25
C GLY A 27 6.16 9.38 -2.96
N ALA A 28 6.33 9.27 -4.28
CA ALA A 28 7.12 10.22 -5.06
C ALA A 28 6.58 11.65 -4.95
N ALA A 29 5.26 11.83 -5.07
CA ALA A 29 4.63 13.14 -4.88
C ALA A 29 4.91 13.71 -3.49
N GLY A 30 4.80 12.89 -2.43
CA GLY A 30 5.07 13.37 -1.08
C GLY A 30 6.54 13.69 -0.81
N VAL A 31 7.48 12.98 -1.45
CA VAL A 31 8.91 13.29 -1.38
C VAL A 31 9.25 14.58 -2.11
N LEU A 32 8.70 14.78 -3.32
CA LEU A 32 9.05 15.91 -4.19
C LEU A 32 8.29 17.18 -3.82
N VAL A 33 6.98 17.07 -3.62
CA VAL A 33 6.08 18.20 -3.37
C VAL A 33 5.89 18.48 -1.87
N GLY A 34 6.05 17.47 -1.01
CA GLY A 34 5.80 17.59 0.43
C GLY A 34 4.30 17.51 0.76
N PRO A 35 3.88 17.94 1.97
CA PRO A 35 2.47 17.85 2.42
C PRO A 35 1.44 18.51 1.51
N ARG A 36 1.86 19.45 0.66
CA ARG A 36 0.99 20.10 -0.34
C ARG A 36 0.50 19.16 -1.45
N ALA A 37 1.04 17.95 -1.55
CA ALA A 37 0.48 16.90 -2.41
C ALA A 37 -0.87 16.37 -1.90
N LEU A 38 -1.21 16.61 -0.63
CA LEU A 38 -2.48 16.20 -0.06
C LEU A 38 -3.61 17.19 -0.38
N PRO A 39 -4.83 16.68 -0.61
CA PRO A 39 -5.99 17.55 -0.76
C PRO A 39 -6.30 18.29 0.55
N GLY A 40 -6.61 19.59 0.45
CA GLY A 40 -6.98 20.44 1.58
C GLY A 40 -5.80 21.06 2.34
N VAL A 41 -4.57 20.94 1.83
CA VAL A 41 -3.39 21.60 2.41
C VAL A 41 -3.11 22.90 1.65
N ASP A 42 -3.85 23.95 2.02
CA ASP A 42 -3.77 25.29 1.42
C ASP A 42 -3.15 26.27 2.43
N GLY A 43 -1.87 26.13 2.73
CA GLY A 43 -1.23 27.03 3.70
C GLY A 43 0.26 26.79 3.96
N PRO A 44 0.85 27.56 4.89
CA PRO A 44 2.18 27.30 5.43
C PRO A 44 2.21 25.95 6.13
N VAL A 45 3.27 25.19 5.86
CA VAL A 45 3.52 23.88 6.49
C VAL A 45 4.70 24.07 7.45
N PRO A 46 4.57 23.71 8.74
CA PRO A 46 5.69 23.75 9.68
C PRO A 46 6.88 22.91 9.19
N THR A 47 8.10 23.38 9.42
CA THR A 47 9.33 22.74 8.92
C THR A 47 9.46 21.29 9.34
N ASP A 48 9.18 20.98 10.61
CA ASP A 48 9.30 19.61 11.14
C ASP A 48 8.25 18.67 10.50
N VAL A 49 7.07 19.20 10.18
CA VAL A 49 6.00 18.44 9.51
C VAL A 49 6.38 18.15 8.06
N ASP A 50 6.95 19.12 7.33
CA ASP A 50 7.43 18.90 5.96
C ASP A 50 8.54 17.84 5.92
N SER A 51 9.51 17.94 6.84
CA SER A 51 10.62 17.00 6.96
C SER A 51 10.14 15.57 7.25
N GLU A 52 9.36 15.38 8.31
CA GLU A 52 8.83 14.05 8.68
C GLU A 52 7.92 13.46 7.61
N TYR A 53 7.12 14.30 6.95
CA TYR A 53 6.25 13.87 5.86
C TYR A 53 7.04 13.34 4.66
N ARG A 54 8.08 14.07 4.23
CA ARG A 54 8.96 13.65 3.12
C ARG A 54 9.72 12.38 3.47
N TYR A 55 10.25 12.28 4.69
CA TYR A 55 10.93 11.07 5.18
C TYR A 55 9.98 9.84 5.13
N THR A 56 8.78 9.97 5.69
CA THR A 56 7.79 8.90 5.71
C THR A 56 7.35 8.52 4.29
N HIS A 57 7.21 9.50 3.38
CA HIS A 57 6.85 9.24 1.98
C HIS A 57 7.99 8.62 1.17
N ALA A 58 9.26 8.87 1.53
CA ALA A 58 10.40 8.16 0.95
C ALA A 58 10.36 6.68 1.33
N MET A 59 10.06 6.36 2.60
CA MET A 59 9.86 4.98 3.03
C MET A 59 8.67 4.34 2.31
N TRP A 60 7.54 5.04 2.22
CA TRP A 60 6.34 4.57 1.52
C TRP A 60 6.60 4.30 0.03
N PHE A 61 7.35 5.16 -0.63
CA PHE A 61 7.75 5.00 -2.03
C PHE A 61 8.48 3.66 -2.28
N THR A 62 9.29 3.19 -1.33
CA THR A 62 10.03 1.92 -1.46
C THR A 62 9.15 0.67 -1.48
N ALA A 63 7.88 0.77 -1.04
CA ALA A 63 6.95 -0.35 -1.03
C ALA A 63 6.70 -0.91 -2.44
N ALA A 64 6.58 -0.02 -3.43
CA ALA A 64 6.29 -0.39 -4.82
C ALA A 64 7.42 -1.18 -5.50
N PRO A 65 8.68 -0.69 -5.57
CA PRO A 65 9.77 -1.46 -6.17
C PRO A 65 10.05 -2.76 -5.40
N THR A 66 9.87 -2.77 -4.08
CA THR A 66 9.96 -4.00 -3.27
C THR A 66 8.92 -5.03 -3.71
N LEU A 67 7.67 -4.62 -3.90
CA LEU A 67 6.62 -5.49 -4.44
C LEU A 67 6.93 -5.93 -5.87
N TRP A 68 7.27 -5.01 -6.78
CA TRP A 68 7.55 -5.32 -8.18
C TRP A 68 8.66 -6.35 -8.35
N ARG A 69 9.70 -6.29 -7.52
CA ARG A 69 10.75 -7.31 -7.49
C ARG A 69 10.22 -8.69 -7.06
N ALA A 70 9.27 -8.73 -6.12
CA ALA A 70 8.68 -9.96 -5.61
C ALA A 70 7.62 -10.54 -6.56
N LEU A 71 6.93 -9.73 -7.38
CA LEU A 71 5.82 -10.17 -8.23
C LEU A 71 6.14 -11.36 -9.16
N PRO A 72 7.27 -11.41 -9.87
CA PRO A 72 7.58 -12.52 -10.79
C PRO A 72 7.69 -13.89 -10.09
N ARG A 73 7.99 -13.89 -8.78
CA ARG A 73 8.17 -15.07 -7.92
C ARG A 73 7.29 -14.96 -6.67
N ILE A 74 6.06 -14.48 -6.83
CA ILE A 74 5.13 -14.15 -5.74
C ILE A 74 4.83 -15.32 -4.79
N GLU A 75 5.05 -16.54 -5.26
CA GLU A 75 4.91 -17.77 -4.47
C GLU A 75 6.08 -18.01 -3.52
N GLU A 76 7.30 -17.69 -3.96
CA GLU A 76 8.55 -17.88 -3.22
C GLU A 76 8.85 -16.67 -2.32
N GLU A 77 8.55 -15.46 -2.80
CA GLU A 77 8.83 -14.18 -2.13
C GLU A 77 7.71 -13.75 -1.18
N ALA A 78 7.05 -14.72 -0.55
CA ALA A 78 5.92 -14.47 0.35
C ALA A 78 6.29 -13.57 1.53
N ALA A 79 7.54 -13.58 1.98
CA ALA A 79 8.04 -12.75 3.07
C ALA A 79 7.97 -11.25 2.70
N ALA A 80 8.47 -10.87 1.52
CA ALA A 80 8.47 -9.48 1.07
C ALA A 80 7.05 -8.93 0.89
N VAL A 81 6.17 -9.71 0.24
CA VAL A 81 4.77 -9.33 0.06
C VAL A 81 4.07 -9.16 1.41
N ARG A 82 4.28 -10.09 2.35
CA ARG A 82 3.70 -10.01 3.70
C ARG A 82 4.23 -8.83 4.49
N ALA A 83 5.52 -8.54 4.41
CA ALA A 83 6.13 -7.41 5.11
C ALA A 83 5.55 -6.08 4.63
N VAL A 84 5.52 -5.86 3.31
CA VAL A 84 4.91 -4.65 2.73
C VAL A 84 3.43 -4.56 3.08
N SER A 85 2.67 -5.64 2.90
CA SER A 85 1.25 -5.67 3.27
C SER A 85 1.02 -5.40 4.77
N ALA A 86 1.86 -5.92 5.66
CA ALA A 86 1.76 -5.65 7.09
C ALA A 86 2.01 -4.17 7.39
N ALA A 87 3.03 -3.57 6.78
CA ALA A 87 3.30 -2.13 6.91
C ALA A 87 2.11 -1.28 6.43
N VAL A 88 1.52 -1.64 5.29
CA VAL A 88 0.33 -0.96 4.72
C VAL A 88 -0.88 -1.07 5.66
N PHE A 89 -1.13 -2.26 6.20
CA PHE A 89 -2.21 -2.49 7.16
C PHE A 89 -2.02 -1.68 8.45
N LEU A 90 -0.79 -1.64 8.98
CA LEU A 90 -0.43 -0.79 10.13
C LEU A 90 -0.62 0.69 9.80
N GLY A 91 -0.32 1.13 8.58
CA GLY A 91 -0.62 2.48 8.09
C GLY A 91 -2.12 2.79 8.15
N GLY A 92 -2.98 1.85 7.74
CA GLY A 92 -4.43 1.98 7.88
C GLY A 92 -4.90 2.11 9.33
N LEU A 93 -4.29 1.37 10.25
CA LEU A 93 -4.58 1.49 11.69
C LEU A 93 -4.17 2.88 12.22
N ALA A 94 -2.98 3.35 11.83
CA ALA A 94 -2.52 4.70 12.18
C ALA A 94 -3.46 5.79 11.64
N ARG A 95 -4.00 5.62 10.42
CA ARG A 95 -5.02 6.51 9.87
C ARG A 95 -6.31 6.50 10.66
N LEU A 96 -6.75 5.36 11.19
CA LEU A 96 -7.93 5.33 12.08
C LEU A 96 -7.68 6.07 13.39
N VAL A 97 -6.48 5.98 13.96
CA VAL A 97 -6.10 6.76 15.15
C VAL A 97 -6.18 8.25 14.83
N SER A 98 -5.58 8.69 13.72
CA SER A 98 -5.64 10.08 13.26
C SER A 98 -7.07 10.54 13.01
N TRP A 99 -7.91 9.73 12.34
CA TRP A 99 -9.32 10.04 12.09
C TRP A 99 -10.06 10.26 13.42
N ARG A 100 -9.91 9.35 14.38
CA ARG A 100 -10.56 9.50 15.70
C ARG A 100 -10.09 10.74 16.45
N ALA A 101 -8.82 11.11 16.33
CA ALA A 101 -8.23 12.24 17.05
C ALA A 101 -8.54 13.61 16.41
N THR A 102 -8.57 13.68 15.08
CA THR A 102 -8.58 14.96 14.33
C THR A 102 -9.79 15.14 13.42
N GLY A 103 -10.67 14.13 13.34
CA GLY A 103 -11.86 14.14 12.50
C GLY A 103 -11.66 13.43 11.16
N ARG A 104 -12.72 13.41 10.35
CA ARG A 104 -12.74 12.66 9.10
C ARG A 104 -11.80 13.26 8.05
N PRO A 105 -10.88 12.48 7.47
CA PRO A 105 -9.99 12.98 6.43
C PRO A 105 -10.72 13.08 5.07
N HIS A 106 -10.05 13.67 4.08
CA HIS A 106 -10.54 13.76 2.71
C HIS A 106 -11.00 12.38 2.18
N PRO A 107 -12.09 12.28 1.37
CA PRO A 107 -12.64 11.01 0.91
C PRO A 107 -11.64 10.06 0.25
N VAL A 108 -10.65 10.59 -0.47
CA VAL A 108 -9.55 9.78 -1.04
C VAL A 108 -8.78 9.01 0.04
N LEU A 109 -8.48 9.63 1.18
CA LEU A 109 -7.79 9.00 2.30
C LEU A 109 -8.71 8.03 3.07
N VAL A 110 -10.01 8.25 3.06
CA VAL A 110 -11.00 7.28 3.57
C VAL A 110 -10.98 6.02 2.70
N GLY A 111 -11.00 6.17 1.38
CA GLY A 111 -10.86 5.06 0.43
C GLY A 111 -9.54 4.31 0.60
N ALA A 112 -8.43 5.04 0.76
CA ALA A 112 -7.13 4.45 1.05
C ALA A 112 -7.16 3.65 2.36
N THR A 113 -7.70 4.22 3.45
CA THR A 113 -7.85 3.51 4.73
C THR A 113 -8.66 2.22 4.59
N ALA A 114 -9.75 2.24 3.82
CA ALA A 114 -10.55 1.04 3.56
C ALA A 114 -9.77 -0.02 2.78
N LEU A 115 -9.02 0.39 1.75
CA LEU A 115 -8.15 -0.50 0.98
C LEU A 115 -7.07 -1.14 1.87
N GLU A 116 -6.47 -0.36 2.78
CA GLU A 116 -5.43 -0.81 3.69
C GLU A 116 -5.95 -1.82 4.72
N LEU A 117 -7.14 -1.59 5.28
CA LEU A 117 -7.69 -2.42 6.35
C LEU A 117 -8.48 -3.63 5.87
N VAL A 118 -9.06 -3.57 4.67
CA VAL A 118 -9.90 -4.64 4.13
C VAL A 118 -9.26 -5.25 2.89
N GLY A 119 -8.84 -4.42 1.94
CA GLY A 119 -8.23 -4.89 0.69
C GLY A 119 -6.93 -5.66 0.93
N ILE A 120 -6.05 -5.18 1.80
CA ILE A 120 -4.77 -5.84 2.08
C ILE A 120 -4.95 -7.23 2.73
N PRO A 121 -5.78 -7.43 3.78
CA PRO A 121 -6.07 -8.77 4.28
C PRO A 121 -6.63 -9.73 3.23
N VAL A 122 -7.52 -9.25 2.35
CA VAL A 122 -8.07 -10.04 1.24
C VAL A 122 -6.96 -10.46 0.26
N LEU A 123 -6.09 -9.53 -0.12
CA LEU A 123 -4.96 -9.80 -1.01
C LEU A 123 -3.94 -10.77 -0.38
N LEU A 124 -3.69 -10.66 0.92
CA LEU A 124 -2.84 -11.61 1.65
C LEU A 124 -3.46 -13.00 1.72
N ALA A 125 -4.77 -13.11 1.92
CA ALA A 125 -5.47 -14.40 1.88
C ALA A 125 -5.36 -15.03 0.48
N TRP A 126 -5.46 -14.22 -0.58
CA TRP A 126 -5.25 -14.67 -1.96
C TRP A 126 -3.80 -15.11 -2.20
N GLN A 127 -2.80 -14.33 -1.77
CA GLN A 127 -1.37 -14.70 -1.87
C GLN A 127 -1.08 -16.03 -1.17
N ARG A 128 -1.61 -16.23 0.04
CA ARG A 128 -1.48 -17.50 0.78
C ARG A 128 -2.11 -18.68 0.05
N ARG A 129 -3.24 -18.46 -0.64
CA ARG A 129 -3.87 -19.49 -1.49
C ARG A 129 -2.95 -19.85 -2.67
N VAL A 130 -2.43 -18.85 -3.40
CA VAL A 130 -1.53 -19.07 -4.54
C VAL A 130 -0.27 -19.83 -4.11
N ALA A 131 0.39 -19.39 -3.03
CA ALA A 131 1.60 -20.05 -2.52
C ALA A 131 1.36 -21.52 -2.12
N ARG A 132 0.22 -21.82 -1.48
CA ARG A 132 -0.15 -23.21 -1.11
C ARG A 132 -0.48 -24.11 -2.30
N LEU A 133 -0.94 -23.54 -3.42
CA LEU A 133 -1.23 -24.31 -4.63
C LEU A 133 0.05 -24.60 -5.42
N ALA A 134 1.05 -23.71 -5.37
CA ALA A 134 2.34 -23.92 -6.01
C ALA A 134 3.26 -24.89 -5.26
N SER A 135 3.03 -25.11 -3.96
CA SER A 135 3.79 -26.07 -3.14
C SER A 135 3.20 -27.49 -3.14
N ARG A 136 2.19 -27.76 -3.98
CA ARG A 136 1.55 -29.07 -4.16
C ARG A 136 1.99 -29.67 -5.47
#